data_AF-A0A1Q8YHY1-F1
#
_entry.id   AF-A0A1Q8YHY1-F1
#
_cell.length_a   1.000
_cell.length_b   1.000
_cell.length_c   1.000
_cell.angle_alpha   90.00
_cell.angle_beta   90.00
_cell.angle_gamma   90.00
#
_symmetry.space_group_name_H-M   'P 1'
#
loop_
_entity.id
_entity.type
_entity.pdbx_description
1 polymer ?
#
loop_
_entity_poly.entity_id
_entity_poly.type
_entity_poly.pdbx_seq_one_letter_code
_entity_poly.pdbx_strand_id
1 'polypeptide(L)' 'MSRHVDNLDRLCNKLHRRFGEQDSLCVQAKEALETSKAQEQQSSKQYDWSVPYRVLIQNQQSEYMQQIQRPATRPLSAS' A
#
# COMPACT_ATOMS: atom_id res chain seq x y z
N MET A 1 0.91 11.66 -1.74
CA MET A 1 -0.20 12.44 -2.28
C MET A 1 -0.48 11.94 -3.68
N SER A 2 -1.67 11.39 -3.91
CA SER A 2 -2.16 10.92 -5.21
C SER A 2 -2.43 12.08 -6.14
N ARG A 3 -2.30 11.83 -7.46
CA ARG A 3 -2.67 12.78 -8.52
C ARG A 3 -4.10 13.31 -8.35
N HIS A 4 -5.00 12.52 -7.77
CA HIS A 4 -6.38 12.94 -7.51
C HIS A 4 -6.45 14.04 -6.44
N VAL A 5 -5.74 13.88 -5.32
CA VAL A 5 -5.68 14.86 -4.23
C VAL A 5 -5.04 16.16 -4.70
N ASP A 6 -3.96 16.07 -5.49
CA ASP A 6 -3.32 17.26 -6.09
C ASP A 6 -4.26 18.04 -7.01
N ASN A 7 -5.11 17.33 -7.77
CA ASN A 7 -6.08 17.96 -8.65
C ASN A 7 -7.22 18.64 -7.87
N LEU A 8 -7.70 18.02 -6.79
CA LEU A 8 -8.69 18.62 -5.91
C LEU A 8 -8.15 19.87 -5.22
N ASP A 9 -6.89 19.85 -4.76
CA ASP A 9 -6.26 21.02 -4.15
C ASP A 9 -6.16 22.20 -5.13
N ARG A 10 -5.76 21.94 -6.38
CA ARG A 10 -5.76 22.93 -7.46
C ARG A 10 -7.16 23.46 -7.76
N LEU A 11 -8.19 22.61 -7.71
CA LEU A 11 -9.58 22.99 -7.93
C LEU A 11 -10.08 23.91 -6.80
N CYS A 12 -9.86 23.54 -5.54
CA CYS A 12 -10.19 24.36 -4.37
C CYS A 12 -9.57 25.75 -4.48
N ASN A 13 -8.27 25.82 -4.79
CA ASN A 13 -7.55 27.09 -4.93
C ASN A 13 -8.13 27.97 -6.05
N LYS A 14 -8.57 27.38 -7.17
CA LYS A 14 -9.23 28.12 -8.26
C LYS A 14 -10.62 28.62 -7.87
N LEU A 15 -11.42 27.79 -7.21
CA LEU A 15 -12.78 28.13 -6.79
C LEU A 15 -12.77 29.23 -5.73
N HIS A 16 -11.90 29.09 -4.72
CA HIS A 16 -11.71 30.09 -3.67
C HIS A 16 -11.36 31.46 -4.27
N ARG A 17 -10.43 31.52 -5.23
CA ARG A 17 -10.02 32.78 -5.86
C ARG A 17 -11.12 33.44 -6.70
N ARG A 18 -12.04 32.66 -7.27
CA ARG A 18 -13.09 33.17 -8.19
C ARG A 18 -14.39 33.52 -7.48
N PHE A 19 -14.80 32.69 -6.53
CA PHE A 19 -16.13 32.75 -5.92
C PHE A 19 -16.09 33.03 -4.41
N GLY A 20 -14.91 32.94 -3.78
CA GLY A 20 -14.74 33.13 -2.35
C GLY A 20 -14.99 31.85 -1.54
N GLU A 21 -14.77 31.93 -0.22
CA GLU A 21 -14.81 30.76 0.66
C GLU A 21 -16.20 30.22 0.96
N GLN A 22 -17.22 31.07 0.85
CA GLN A 22 -18.60 30.73 1.18
C GLN A 22 -19.37 30.14 -0.01
N ASP A 23 -18.75 30.10 -1.19
CA ASP A 23 -19.37 29.52 -2.37
C ASP A 23 -19.59 28.01 -2.20
N SER A 24 -20.76 27.54 -2.61
CA SER A 24 -21.17 26.15 -2.42
C SER A 24 -20.26 25.16 -3.15
N LEU A 25 -19.71 25.53 -4.31
CA LEU A 25 -18.76 24.69 -5.03
C LEU A 25 -17.40 24.65 -4.33
N CYS A 26 -16.97 25.78 -3.74
CA CYS A 26 -15.75 25.82 -2.96
C CYS A 26 -15.83 24.93 -1.71
N VAL A 27 -16.98 24.94 -1.02
CA VAL A 27 -17.24 24.08 0.14
C VAL A 27 -17.24 22.60 -0.26
N GLN A 28 -17.98 22.23 -1.31
CA GLN A 28 -18.01 20.85 -1.81
C GLN A 28 -16.63 20.33 -2.22
N ALA A 29 -15.83 21.16 -2.90
CA ALA A 29 -14.48 20.78 -3.29
C ALA A 29 -13.56 20.59 -2.06
N LYS A 30 -13.68 21.45 -1.04
CA LYS A 30 -12.93 21.31 0.22
C LYS A 30 -13.30 20.01 0.94
N GLU A 31 -14.59 19.69 1.04
CA GLU A 31 -15.06 18.43 1.66
C GLU A 31 -14.54 17.19 0.91
N ALA A 32 -14.56 17.21 -0.42
CA ALA A 32 -14.03 16.12 -1.24
C ALA A 32 -12.51 15.93 -1.07
N LEU A 33 -11.77 17.04 -0.94
CA LEU A 33 -10.32 17.03 -0.69
C LEU A 33 -10.00 16.37 0.65
N GLU A 34 -10.69 16.78 1.72
CA GLU A 34 -10.47 16.23 3.07
C GLU A 34 -10.86 14.74 3.15
N THR A 35 -11.96 14.35 2.51
CA THR A 35 -12.36 12.94 2.40
C THR A 35 -11.29 12.11 1.70
N SER A 36 -10.74 12.62 0.60
CA SER A 36 -9.71 11.93 -0.17
C SER A 36 -8.39 11.79 0.60
N LYS A 37 -8.01 12.81 1.38
CA LYS A 37 -6.83 12.76 2.26
C LYS A 37 -7.00 11.72 3.37
N ALA A 38 -8.19 11.64 3.98
CA ALA A 38 -8.49 10.66 5.01
C ALA A 38 -8.44 9.22 4.46
N GLN A 39 -8.92 9.01 3.23
CA GLN A 39 -8.87 7.71 2.56
C GLN A 39 -7.44 7.28 2.20
N GLU A 40 -6.57 8.22 1.79
CA GLU A 40 -5.14 7.92 1.57
C GLU A 40 -4.45 7.41 2.85
N GLN A 41 -4.69 8.05 3.99
CA GLN A 41 -4.14 7.61 5.28
C GLN A 41 -4.59 6.21 5.69
N GLN A 42 -5.80 5.80 5.31
CA GLN A 42 -6.30 4.44 5.57
C GLN A 42 -5.69 3.39 4.63
N SER A 43 -5.31 3.80 3.41
CA SER A 43 -4.77 2.90 2.39
C SER A 43 -3.30 2.51 2.61
N SER A 44 -2.57 3.20 3.50
CA SER A 44 -1.24 2.77 3.93
C SER A 44 -1.31 1.60 4.92
N LYS A 45 -1.99 0.52 4.53
CA LYS A 45 -1.64 -0.79 5.08
C LYS A 45 -0.25 -1.10 4.54
N GLN A 46 0.75 -0.84 5.36
CA GLN A 46 2.14 -1.23 5.13
C GLN A 46 2.13 -2.71 4.74
N TYR A 47 2.31 -3.01 3.45
CA TYR A 47 2.32 -4.37 2.96
C TYR A 47 3.61 -5.01 3.47
N ASP A 48 3.50 -5.71 4.59
CA ASP A 48 4.62 -6.37 5.21
C ASP A 48 4.95 -7.61 4.37
N TRP A 49 5.94 -7.46 3.48
CA TRP A 49 6.46 -8.55 2.65
C TRP A 49 7.01 -9.72 3.49
N SER A 50 7.16 -9.58 4.82
CA SER A 50 7.49 -10.69 5.71
C SER A 50 6.29 -11.61 6.01
N VAL A 51 5.05 -11.20 5.74
CA VAL A 51 3.85 -12.00 6.06
C VAL A 51 3.83 -13.37 5.37
N PRO A 52 4.10 -13.50 4.05
CA PRO A 52 4.21 -14.81 3.41
C PRO A 52 5.31 -15.69 4.02
N TYR A 53 6.43 -15.08 4.40
CA TYR A 53 7.55 -15.79 5.01
C TYR A 53 7.26 -16.22 6.45
N ARG A 54 6.54 -15.43 7.25
CA ARG A 54 6.13 -15.84 8.60
C ARG A 54 5.26 -17.09 8.55
N VAL A 55 4.35 -17.16 7.59
CA VAL A 55 3.50 -18.35 7.37
C VAL A 55 4.36 -19.55 6.95
N LEU A 56 5.32 -19.37 6.04
CA LEU A 56 6.23 -20.44 5.62
C LEU A 56 7.16 -20.93 6.76
N ILE A 57 7.68 -20.02 7.57
CA ILE A 57 8.58 -20.33 8.69
C ILE A 57 7.81 -21.01 9.85
N GLN A 58 6.61 -20.55 10.16
CA GLN A 58 5.76 -21.20 11.17
C GLN A 58 5.33 -22.61 10.74
N ASN A 59 5.15 -22.84 9.43
CA ASN A 59 4.79 -24.13 8.88
C ASN A 59 6.04 -24.95 8.53
N GLN A 60 6.77 -25.39 9.56
CA GLN A 60 7.98 -26.23 9.45
C GLN A 60 7.76 -27.52 8.66
N GLN A 61 6.52 -27.99 8.54
CA GLN A 61 6.17 -29.20 7.78
C GLN A 61 6.04 -28.97 6.27
N SER A 62 6.12 -27.73 5.77
CA SER A 62 6.01 -27.47 4.33
C SER A 62 7.09 -28.23 3.55
N GLU A 63 6.70 -28.81 2.41
CA GLU A 63 7.60 -29.60 1.56
C GLU A 63 8.87 -28.84 1.18
N TYR A 64 8.76 -27.51 1.02
CA TYR A 64 9.88 -26.61 0.76
C TYR A 64 10.88 -26.55 1.92
N MET A 65 10.41 -26.43 3.16
CA MET A 65 11.28 -26.42 4.35
C MET A 65 11.95 -27.78 4.58
N GLN A 66 11.27 -28.89 4.22
CA GLN A 66 11.88 -30.23 4.27
C GLN A 66 12.99 -30.43 3.24
N GLN A 67 12.93 -29.74 2.08
CA GLN A 67 13.99 -29.80 1.07
C GLN A 67 15.26 -29.06 1.50
N ILE A 68 15.12 -27.93 2.20
CA ILE A 68 16.27 -27.14 2.69
C ILE A 68 17.05 -27.88 3.79
N GLN A 69 16.36 -28.69 4.59
CA GLN A 69 17.00 -29.46 5.67
C GLN A 69 17.69 -30.75 5.19
N ARG A 70 17.52 -31.15 3.93
CA ARG A 70 18.21 -32.34 3.41
C ARG A 70 19.68 -31.99 3.13
N PRO A 71 20.64 -32.65 3.79
CA PRO A 71 22.04 -32.50 3.40
C PRO A 71 22.18 -32.96 1.95
N ALA A 72 22.84 -32.13 1.12
CA ALA A 72 23.11 -32.46 -0.27
C ALA A 72 23.95 -33.74 -0.33
N THR A 73 23.31 -34.88 -0.54
CA THR A 73 23.97 -36.15 -0.83
C THR A 73 24.58 -36.02 -2.22
N ARG A 74 25.83 -35.56 -2.29
CA ARG A 74 26.68 -35.74 -3.48
C ARG A 74 26.81 -37.24 -3.73
N PRO A 75 26.44 -37.77 -4.90
CA PRO A 75 26.81 -39.14 -5.24
C PRO A 75 28.32 -39.16 -5.48
N LEU A 76 29.06 -39.83 -4.59
CA LEU A 76 30.44 -40.22 -4.85
C LEU A 76 30.40 -41.28 -5.96
N SER A 77 30.87 -40.92 -7.15
CA SER A 77 31.14 -41.84 -8.24
C SER A 77 32.22 -42.83 -7.78
N ALA A 78 31.84 -44.09 -7.57
CA ALA A 78 32.79 -45.18 -7.38
C ALA A 78 33.57 -45.42 -8.68
N SER A 79 34.90 -45.43 -8.59
CA SER A 79 35.84 -45.85 -9.65
C SER A 79 36.04 -47.35 -9.64
#